data_AF-A0A9N9B4L7-F1
#
_entry.id   AF-A0A9N9B4L7-F1
#
_cell.length_a   1.000
_cell.length_b   1.000
_cell.length_c   1.000
_cell.angle_alpha   90.00
_cell.angle_beta   90.00
_cell.angle_gamma   90.00
#
_symmetry.space_group_name_H-M   'P 1'
#
loop_
_entity.id
_entity.type
_entity.pdbx_description
1 polymer ?
#
loop_
_entity_poly.entity_id
_entity_poly.type
_entity_poly.pdbx_seq_one_letter_code
_entity_poly.pdbx_strand_id
1 'polypeptide(L)'
;MTVKLNLLFLYLILAYTLIRAETKFVGSHLTQNRKLPPNRLQKFHDKKISKFCKLSKLEHGNGTQNDDGFCSSTPQGEIPKSTHMPSTLILEPHNGATLKAHRSFTVKIKTERLTLGNFADPFIQYNLFSQTLDSNGFILGHLHLAVQRLHNLNSPPDPNVLAFFEGLGDSGEKGILTAVVDKLPPGIYRICTISASFSHQPLVMPEAKRGSQDDCIRITLE
;
A
#
# COMPACT_ATOMS: atom_id res chain seq x y z
N MET A 1 7.04 56.55 -1.14
CA MET A 1 7.87 55.32 -1.08
C MET A 1 7.42 54.51 0.14
N THR A 2 6.44 53.62 -0.01
CA THR A 2 6.58 52.16 -0.22
C THR A 2 6.74 51.37 1.08
N VAL A 3 5.64 51.18 1.83
CA VAL A 3 5.47 50.03 2.73
C VAL A 3 4.02 49.57 2.64
N LYS A 4 3.67 48.94 1.51
CA LYS A 4 2.35 48.31 1.29
C LYS A 4 2.56 46.97 0.58
N LEU A 5 3.46 46.16 1.12
CA LEU A 5 3.79 44.84 0.60
C LEU A 5 4.23 43.96 1.77
N ASN A 6 3.29 43.42 2.56
CA ASN A 6 3.60 42.27 3.44
C ASN A 6 2.44 41.60 4.18
N LEU A 7 1.16 41.95 3.97
CA LEU A 7 0.05 41.18 4.56
C LEU A 7 -0.42 40.03 3.67
N LEU A 8 -0.44 40.21 2.34
CA LEU A 8 -0.92 39.18 1.41
C LEU A 8 0.04 37.98 1.30
N PHE A 9 1.36 38.23 1.42
CA PHE A 9 2.38 37.19 1.36
C PHE A 9 2.42 36.31 2.64
N LEU A 10 2.15 36.92 3.80
CA LEU A 10 2.05 36.17 5.07
C LEU A 10 0.83 35.25 5.08
N TYR A 11 -0.30 35.66 4.49
CA TYR A 11 -1.50 34.84 4.37
C TYR A 11 -1.32 33.64 3.42
N LEU A 12 -0.59 33.84 2.31
CA LEU A 12 -0.25 32.75 1.38
C LEU A 12 0.71 31.73 1.98
N ILE A 13 1.68 32.18 2.79
CA ILE A 13 2.59 31.27 3.51
C ILE A 13 1.85 30.51 4.62
N LEU A 14 1.00 31.19 5.41
CA LEU A 14 0.17 30.52 6.42
C LEU A 14 -0.77 29.49 5.79
N ALA A 15 -1.42 29.82 4.67
CA ALA A 15 -2.29 28.91 3.94
C ALA A 15 -1.54 27.70 3.37
N TYR A 16 -0.30 27.88 2.92
CA TYR A 16 0.55 26.76 2.47
C TYR A 16 1.02 25.86 3.62
N THR A 17 1.33 26.42 4.78
CA THR A 17 1.69 25.62 5.97
C THR A 17 0.50 24.91 6.62
N LEU A 18 -0.72 25.43 6.47
CA LEU A 18 -1.94 24.82 7.02
C LEU A 18 -2.48 23.64 6.18
N ILE A 19 -2.04 23.46 4.93
CA ILE A 19 -2.41 22.30 4.10
C ILE A 19 -1.57 21.05 4.46
N ARG A 20 -0.48 21.20 5.23
CA ARG A 20 0.33 20.09 5.74
C ARG A 20 -0.14 19.54 7.10
N ALA A 21 -1.34 19.92 7.53
CA ALA A 21 -1.97 19.36 8.72
C ALA A 21 -2.32 17.88 8.49
N GLU A 22 -1.41 17.01 8.93
CA GLU A 22 -1.66 15.69 9.50
C GLU A 22 -2.95 15.01 9.03
N THR A 23 -2.87 14.26 7.93
CA THR A 23 -3.66 13.03 7.83
C THR A 23 -3.10 12.06 8.85
N LYS A 24 -3.43 12.29 10.12
CA LYS A 24 -3.35 11.30 11.18
C LYS A 24 -4.09 10.07 10.66
N PHE A 25 -3.37 8.96 10.58
CA PHE A 25 -3.88 7.63 10.34
C PHE A 25 -4.98 7.37 11.39
N VAL A 26 -6.23 7.69 11.08
CA VAL A 26 -7.38 7.23 11.87
C VAL A 26 -7.49 5.77 11.52
N GLY A 27 -6.75 4.94 12.26
CA GLY A 27 -6.84 3.49 12.16
C GLY A 27 -8.29 3.10 12.33
N SER A 28 -8.91 2.66 11.24
CA SER A 28 -10.11 1.82 11.32
C SER A 28 -9.74 0.63 12.22
N HIS A 29 -10.67 0.26 13.09
CA HIS A 29 -10.51 -0.82 14.07
C HIS A 29 -10.07 -2.13 13.39
N LEU A 30 -8.76 -2.36 13.29
CA LEU A 30 -8.18 -3.65 12.89
C LEU A 30 -8.17 -4.56 14.11
N THR A 31 -9.29 -5.19 14.41
CA THR A 31 -9.30 -6.37 15.28
C THR A 31 -8.79 -7.57 14.47
N GLN A 32 -7.49 -7.65 14.25
CA GLN A 32 -6.89 -8.69 13.40
C GLN A 32 -6.00 -9.65 14.17
N ASN A 33 -6.15 -10.93 13.84
CA ASN A 33 -5.38 -12.04 14.37
C ASN A 33 -3.90 -11.85 14.05
N ARG A 34 -3.13 -11.35 15.02
CA ARG A 34 -1.66 -11.27 15.06
C ARG A 34 -1.02 -12.67 15.09
N LYS A 35 -1.37 -13.56 14.16
CA LYS A 35 -0.69 -14.84 14.02
C LYS A 35 0.51 -14.62 13.13
N LEU A 36 1.67 -14.52 13.78
CA LEU A 36 2.96 -14.72 13.14
C LEU A 36 2.90 -15.99 12.27
N PRO A 37 3.56 -15.99 11.10
CA PRO A 37 3.56 -17.16 10.25
C PRO A 37 4.19 -18.34 11.02
N PRO A 38 3.80 -19.59 10.73
CA PRO A 38 4.12 -20.75 11.56
C PRO A 38 5.61 -20.83 11.94
N ASN A 39 5.87 -21.23 13.19
CA ASN A 39 7.14 -21.22 13.95
C ASN A 39 8.46 -21.51 13.20
N ARG A 40 8.43 -22.13 12.01
CA ARG A 40 9.62 -22.31 11.16
C ARG A 40 10.20 -20.99 10.63
N LEU A 41 9.35 -19.98 10.42
CA LEU A 41 9.70 -18.72 9.76
C LEU A 41 10.27 -17.67 10.71
N GLN A 42 9.92 -17.77 12.00
CA GLN A 42 10.47 -16.90 13.05
C GLN A 42 11.96 -17.19 13.32
N LYS A 43 12.42 -18.42 13.04
CA LYS A 43 13.83 -18.82 13.12
C LYS A 43 14.74 -18.21 12.03
N PHE A 44 14.17 -17.67 10.95
CA PHE A 44 14.94 -16.98 9.90
C PHE A 44 15.09 -15.48 10.16
N HIS A 45 14.59 -14.96 11.28
CA HIS A 45 14.96 -13.65 11.82
C HIS A 45 16.37 -13.70 12.45
N ASP A 46 17.32 -14.33 11.78
CA ASP A 46 18.71 -14.03 12.04
C ASP A 46 18.95 -12.65 11.43
N LYS A 47 19.24 -11.67 12.29
CA LYS A 47 19.69 -10.28 11.99
C LYS A 47 20.99 -10.23 11.17
N LYS A 48 21.24 -11.22 10.33
CA LYS A 48 22.47 -11.38 9.58
C LYS A 48 22.43 -10.46 8.37
N ILE A 49 23.23 -9.41 8.46
CA ILE A 49 23.44 -8.47 7.37
C ILE A 49 23.97 -9.23 6.15
N SER A 50 23.27 -9.09 5.02
CA SER A 50 23.63 -9.75 3.76
C SER A 50 25.01 -9.27 3.28
N LYS A 51 25.72 -10.09 2.50
CA LYS A 51 26.99 -9.66 1.89
C LYS A 51 26.83 -8.40 1.05
N PHE A 52 25.68 -8.25 0.40
CA PHE A 52 25.34 -7.05 -0.35
C PHE A 52 25.23 -5.83 0.56
N CYS A 53 24.48 -5.90 1.66
CA CYS A 53 24.32 -4.77 2.57
C CYS A 53 25.59 -4.37 3.31
N LYS A 54 26.53 -5.31 3.52
CA LYS A 54 27.87 -4.98 4.02
C LYS A 54 28.67 -4.04 3.09
N LEU A 55 28.33 -4.00 1.81
CA LEU A 55 28.95 -3.12 0.81
C LEU A 55 28.10 -1.86 0.54
N SER A 56 26.88 -1.79 1.08
CA SER A 56 26.00 -0.64 0.93
C SER A 56 26.45 0.50 1.84
N LYS A 57 26.18 1.73 1.41
CA LYS A 57 26.35 2.94 2.23
C LYS A 57 25.08 3.33 2.99
N LEU A 58 23.98 2.61 2.76
CA LEU A 58 22.71 2.84 3.44
C LEU A 58 22.69 2.12 4.79
N GLU A 59 21.95 2.68 5.74
CA GLU A 59 21.64 2.02 7.01
C GLU A 59 20.97 0.66 6.78
N HIS A 60 21.20 -0.28 7.70
CA HIS A 60 20.56 -1.59 7.60
C HIS A 60 19.09 -1.53 8.01
N GLY A 61 18.24 -2.22 7.25
CA GLY A 61 16.84 -2.42 7.64
C GLY A 61 16.75 -3.11 8.99
N ASN A 62 15.99 -2.51 9.91
CA ASN A 62 15.82 -2.96 11.29
C ASN A 62 14.37 -3.37 11.60
N GLY A 63 13.48 -3.29 10.61
CA GLY A 63 12.05 -3.58 10.73
C GLY A 63 11.15 -2.37 10.91
N THR A 64 11.72 -1.18 11.00
CA THR A 64 10.96 0.07 10.93
C THR A 64 10.92 0.58 9.49
N GLN A 65 9.93 1.40 9.18
CA GLN A 65 9.98 2.23 7.99
C GLN A 65 11.07 3.30 8.17
N ASN A 66 11.79 3.63 7.09
CA ASN A 66 12.83 4.65 7.08
C ASN A 66 12.78 5.43 5.76
N ASP A 67 12.38 6.69 5.85
CA ASP A 67 12.19 7.60 4.71
C ASP A 67 13.52 8.03 4.06
N ASP A 68 14.64 7.91 4.78
CA ASP A 68 15.99 8.17 4.26
C ASP A 68 16.54 7.00 3.41
N GLY A 69 15.78 5.91 3.32
CA GLY A 69 16.17 4.68 2.63
C GLY A 69 17.06 3.76 3.48
N PHE A 70 17.03 2.47 3.17
CA PHE A 70 17.78 1.45 3.91
C PHE A 70 18.14 0.25 3.03
N CYS A 71 19.18 -0.48 3.43
CA CYS A 71 19.54 -1.76 2.83
C CYS A 71 18.82 -2.92 3.53
N SER A 72 17.88 -3.55 2.84
CA SER A 72 17.22 -4.77 3.33
C SER A 72 18.12 -5.99 3.13
N SER A 73 18.39 -6.71 4.23
CA SER A 73 19.11 -7.99 4.18
C SER A 73 18.20 -9.20 4.02
N THR A 74 16.89 -8.97 4.01
CA THR A 74 15.86 -10.01 3.92
C THR A 74 15.92 -10.68 2.55
N PRO A 75 16.13 -12.02 2.47
CA PRO A 75 16.02 -12.74 1.21
C PRO A 75 14.62 -12.59 0.61
N GLN A 76 14.49 -12.62 -0.71
CA GLN A 76 13.19 -12.46 -1.39
C GLN A 76 12.16 -13.48 -0.91
N GLY A 77 12.59 -14.73 -0.72
CA GLY A 77 11.75 -15.82 -0.20
C GLY A 77 11.32 -16.82 -1.26
N GLU A 78 10.22 -17.50 -0.97
CA GLU A 78 9.64 -18.54 -1.81
C GLU A 78 8.84 -17.91 -2.96
N ILE A 79 9.01 -18.47 -4.17
CA ILE A 79 8.39 -17.95 -5.40
C ILE A 79 7.30 -18.92 -5.84
N PRO A 80 6.05 -18.47 -6.09
CA PRO A 80 4.97 -19.35 -6.49
C PRO A 80 5.21 -19.90 -7.91
N LYS A 81 4.49 -20.98 -8.27
CA LYS A 81 4.40 -21.43 -9.66
C LYS A 81 3.67 -20.40 -10.51
N SER A 82 3.89 -20.39 -11.82
CA SER A 82 3.19 -19.46 -12.73
C SER A 82 1.66 -19.62 -12.68
N THR A 83 1.16 -20.85 -12.45
CA THR A 83 -0.27 -21.13 -12.23
C THR A 83 -0.82 -20.67 -10.88
N HIS A 84 0.05 -20.22 -9.97
CA HIS A 84 -0.26 -19.79 -8.60
C HIS A 84 0.01 -18.28 -8.39
N MET A 85 0.23 -17.52 -9.48
CA MET A 85 0.41 -16.07 -9.39
C MET A 85 -0.90 -15.37 -8.98
N PRO A 86 -0.85 -14.45 -8.01
CA PRO A 86 -2.01 -13.68 -7.59
C PRO A 86 -2.37 -12.58 -8.58
N SER A 87 -3.64 -12.21 -8.57
CA SER A 87 -4.18 -11.07 -9.31
C SER A 87 -5.35 -10.47 -8.56
N THR A 88 -5.52 -9.16 -8.71
CA THR A 88 -6.62 -8.40 -8.12
C THR A 88 -7.48 -7.77 -9.21
N LEU A 89 -8.73 -7.46 -8.86
CA LEU A 89 -9.67 -6.73 -9.71
C LEU A 89 -10.57 -5.85 -8.83
N ILE A 90 -10.65 -4.57 -9.14
CA ILE A 90 -11.59 -3.65 -8.50
C ILE A 90 -12.95 -3.83 -9.17
N LEU A 91 -13.92 -4.37 -8.43
CA LEU A 91 -15.28 -4.65 -8.90
C LEU A 91 -16.15 -3.40 -8.86
N GLU A 92 -16.04 -2.65 -7.77
CA GLU A 92 -16.77 -1.41 -7.53
C GLU A 92 -15.82 -0.36 -6.94
N PRO A 93 -15.92 0.91 -7.34
CA PRO A 93 -16.67 1.38 -8.51
C PRO A 93 -16.06 0.83 -9.82
N HIS A 94 -16.81 0.87 -10.91
CA HIS A 94 -16.26 0.50 -12.22
C HIS A 94 -15.30 1.60 -12.74
N ASN A 95 -14.34 1.20 -13.58
CA ASN A 95 -13.48 2.15 -14.26
C ASN A 95 -14.30 3.14 -15.10
N GLY A 96 -14.02 4.44 -14.94
CA GLY A 96 -14.74 5.54 -15.57
C GLY A 96 -16.02 5.97 -14.85
N ALA A 97 -16.35 5.42 -13.67
CA ALA A 97 -17.54 5.81 -12.94
C ALA A 97 -17.51 7.28 -12.50
N THR A 98 -18.66 7.94 -12.54
CA THR A 98 -18.91 9.24 -11.90
C THR A 98 -19.70 9.03 -10.61
N LEU A 99 -19.16 9.47 -9.48
CA LEU A 99 -19.79 9.39 -8.16
C LEU A 99 -19.99 10.79 -7.59
N LYS A 100 -20.84 10.91 -6.56
CA LYS A 100 -21.07 12.20 -5.89
C LYS A 100 -19.88 12.58 -5.02
N ALA A 101 -19.35 13.77 -5.22
CA ALA A 101 -18.35 14.35 -4.34
C ALA A 101 -18.89 14.54 -2.92
N HIS A 102 -17.99 14.58 -1.94
CA HIS A 102 -18.30 14.75 -0.51
C HIS A 102 -19.24 13.67 0.07
N ARG A 103 -19.39 12.53 -0.63
CA ARG A 103 -20.09 11.34 -0.16
C ARG A 103 -19.11 10.19 -0.04
N SER A 104 -19.29 9.37 0.99
CA SER A 104 -18.54 8.13 1.10
C SER A 104 -18.99 7.15 0.02
N PHE A 105 -18.06 6.37 -0.49
CA PHE A 105 -18.35 5.29 -1.43
C PHE A 105 -17.54 4.05 -1.07
N THR A 106 -18.04 2.90 -1.49
CA THR A 106 -17.43 1.61 -1.21
C THR A 106 -16.55 1.19 -2.38
N VAL A 107 -15.35 0.69 -2.07
CA VAL A 107 -14.50 -0.01 -3.03
C VAL A 107 -14.55 -1.49 -2.72
N LYS A 108 -14.92 -2.32 -3.69
CA LYS A 108 -14.91 -3.78 -3.60
C LYS A 108 -13.83 -4.35 -4.49
N ILE A 109 -13.04 -5.26 -3.94
CA ILE A 109 -11.84 -5.79 -4.59
C ILE A 109 -11.92 -7.31 -4.53
N LYS A 110 -11.79 -7.98 -5.67
CA LYS A 110 -11.64 -9.43 -5.73
C LYS A 110 -10.16 -9.77 -5.83
N THR A 111 -9.72 -10.78 -5.09
CA THR A 111 -8.36 -11.31 -5.19
C THR A 111 -8.38 -12.82 -5.39
N GLU A 112 -7.49 -13.31 -6.24
CA GLU A 112 -7.30 -14.74 -6.46
C GLU A 112 -5.85 -15.12 -6.17
N ARG A 113 -5.65 -16.36 -5.68
CA ARG A 113 -4.33 -17.00 -5.47
C ARG A 113 -3.37 -16.23 -4.55
N LEU A 114 -3.92 -15.47 -3.61
CA LEU A 114 -3.23 -14.85 -2.49
C LEU A 114 -3.89 -15.32 -1.19
N THR A 115 -3.08 -15.75 -0.22
CA THR A 115 -3.57 -16.12 1.10
C THR A 115 -3.60 -14.88 1.98
N LEU A 116 -4.75 -14.20 1.93
CA LEU A 116 -5.07 -12.97 2.66
C LEU A 116 -5.05 -13.15 4.18
N GLY A 117 -5.11 -12.05 4.94
CA GLY A 117 -5.08 -12.06 6.40
C GLY A 117 -3.68 -12.11 7.01
N ASN A 118 -2.64 -12.05 6.18
CA ASN A 118 -1.25 -12.16 6.60
C ASN A 118 -0.54 -10.83 6.40
N PHE A 119 -0.42 -10.04 7.47
CA PHE A 119 0.35 -8.81 7.48
C PHE A 119 1.06 -8.65 8.83
N ALA A 120 2.33 -8.23 8.78
CA ALA A 120 3.16 -7.99 9.94
C ALA A 120 2.86 -6.60 10.54
N ASP A 121 3.38 -6.30 11.74
CA ASP A 121 3.28 -4.96 12.30
C ASP A 121 4.20 -3.98 11.50
N PRO A 122 3.66 -2.96 10.80
CA PRO A 122 4.46 -2.08 9.94
C PRO A 122 5.42 -1.17 10.72
N PHE A 123 5.30 -1.05 12.04
CA PHE A 123 6.17 -0.21 12.85
C PHE A 123 7.44 -0.94 13.30
N ILE A 124 7.39 -2.26 13.41
CA ILE A 124 8.49 -3.07 13.97
C ILE A 124 8.87 -4.29 13.14
N GLN A 125 8.10 -4.62 12.09
CA GLN A 125 8.29 -5.81 11.25
C GLN A 125 8.27 -5.52 9.73
N TYR A 126 8.47 -4.27 9.33
CA TYR A 126 8.51 -3.84 7.94
C TYR A 126 9.70 -4.47 7.19
N ASN A 127 9.42 -5.19 6.10
CA ASN A 127 10.38 -5.90 5.26
C ASN A 127 11.32 -6.86 6.03
N LEU A 128 10.90 -7.39 7.19
CA LEU A 128 11.72 -8.29 8.00
C LEU A 128 11.64 -9.77 7.61
N PHE A 129 10.61 -10.17 6.90
CA PHE A 129 10.35 -11.58 6.62
C PHE A 129 10.39 -11.86 5.13
N SER A 130 10.96 -12.99 4.74
CA SER A 130 10.93 -13.42 3.33
C SER A 130 9.50 -13.74 2.89
N GLN A 131 9.21 -13.58 1.60
CA GLN A 131 7.96 -14.07 1.02
C GLN A 131 7.82 -15.57 1.30
N THR A 132 6.64 -15.99 1.71
CA THR A 132 6.35 -17.37 2.12
C THR A 132 5.10 -17.83 1.40
N LEU A 133 5.08 -19.10 0.99
CA LEU A 133 3.92 -19.77 0.43
C LEU A 133 3.16 -20.58 1.49
N ASP A 134 1.84 -20.66 1.36
CA ASP A 134 1.03 -21.59 2.12
C ASP A 134 1.17 -23.04 1.59
N SER A 135 0.44 -23.97 2.20
CA SER A 135 0.44 -25.38 1.76
C SER A 135 -0.09 -25.61 0.34
N ASN A 136 -0.82 -24.65 -0.23
CA ASN A 136 -1.32 -24.69 -1.60
C ASN A 136 -0.36 -24.03 -2.60
N GLY A 137 0.72 -23.40 -2.12
CA GLY A 137 1.66 -22.66 -2.98
C GLY A 137 1.24 -21.23 -3.28
N PHE A 138 0.26 -20.67 -2.56
CA PHE A 138 -0.13 -19.26 -2.65
C PHE A 138 0.67 -18.41 -1.68
N ILE A 139 1.00 -17.18 -2.05
CA ILE A 139 1.77 -16.29 -1.18
C ILE A 139 0.92 -15.89 0.03
N LEU A 140 1.52 -15.92 1.23
CA LEU A 140 0.98 -15.28 2.42
C LEU A 140 1.11 -13.76 2.28
N GLY A 141 -0.01 -13.04 2.25
CA GLY A 141 0.00 -11.60 2.07
C GLY A 141 -1.30 -10.88 2.45
N HIS A 142 -1.38 -9.65 2.00
CA HIS A 142 -2.48 -8.71 2.20
C HIS A 142 -2.53 -7.72 1.04
N LEU A 143 -3.56 -6.87 1.02
CA LEU A 143 -3.64 -5.76 0.08
C LEU A 143 -3.61 -4.43 0.82
N HIS A 144 -3.20 -3.38 0.12
CA HIS A 144 -3.60 -2.02 0.45
C HIS A 144 -4.48 -1.45 -0.65
N LEU A 145 -5.28 -0.46 -0.30
CA LEU A 145 -6.00 0.40 -1.22
C LEU A 145 -5.39 1.80 -1.15
N ALA A 146 -4.97 2.34 -2.29
CA ALA A 146 -4.48 3.70 -2.41
C ALA A 146 -5.37 4.49 -3.38
N VAL A 147 -5.85 5.65 -2.94
CA VAL A 147 -6.60 6.60 -3.76
C VAL A 147 -5.78 7.88 -3.91
N GLN A 148 -5.58 8.32 -5.14
CA GLN A 148 -4.82 9.53 -5.44
C GLN A 148 -5.61 10.44 -6.36
N ARG A 149 -5.64 11.73 -6.05
CA ARG A 149 -6.20 12.74 -6.95
C ARG A 149 -5.26 12.94 -8.13
N LEU A 150 -5.80 12.93 -9.35
CA LEU A 150 -5.04 13.20 -10.56
C LEU A 150 -5.20 14.67 -10.95
N HIS A 151 -4.15 15.46 -10.71
CA HIS A 151 -4.09 16.87 -11.13
C HIS A 151 -3.71 17.04 -12.60
N ASN A 152 -2.89 16.12 -13.14
CA ASN A 152 -2.48 16.09 -14.53
C ASN A 152 -2.61 14.66 -15.04
N LEU A 153 -3.43 14.43 -16.06
CA LEU A 153 -3.65 13.10 -16.64
C LEU A 153 -2.48 12.60 -17.50
N ASN A 154 -1.53 13.48 -17.83
CA ASN A 154 -0.35 13.20 -18.64
C ASN A 154 0.93 13.06 -17.78
N SER A 155 0.80 12.95 -16.46
CA SER A 155 1.94 12.76 -15.57
C SER A 155 1.61 11.78 -14.44
N PRO A 156 2.58 10.98 -13.95
CA PRO A 156 2.37 10.15 -12.77
C PRO A 156 2.03 11.04 -11.56
N PRO A 157 1.07 10.65 -10.70
CA PRO A 157 0.87 11.34 -9.43
C PRO A 157 2.05 11.09 -8.49
N ASP A 158 2.33 12.05 -7.61
CA ASP A 158 3.31 11.90 -6.53
C ASP A 158 2.87 10.75 -5.59
N PRO A 159 3.68 9.69 -5.41
CA PRO A 159 3.31 8.56 -4.56
C PRO A 159 3.14 8.93 -3.07
N ASN A 160 3.67 10.07 -2.63
CA ASN A 160 3.53 10.54 -1.25
C ASN A 160 2.24 11.32 -0.99
N VAL A 161 1.46 11.63 -2.03
CA VAL A 161 0.22 12.38 -1.94
C VAL A 161 -0.96 11.44 -2.14
N LEU A 162 -1.60 11.06 -1.03
CA LEU A 162 -2.75 10.16 -0.99
C LEU A 162 -4.00 10.93 -0.56
N ALA A 163 -5.10 10.71 -1.28
CA ALA A 163 -6.43 11.15 -0.85
C ALA A 163 -7.06 10.18 0.16
N PHE A 164 -6.70 8.89 0.06
CA PHE A 164 -7.10 7.84 0.99
C PHE A 164 -6.11 6.67 0.93
N PHE A 165 -5.89 6.01 2.07
CA PHE A 165 -5.13 4.77 2.16
C PHE A 165 -5.73 3.86 3.22
N GLU A 166 -5.85 2.57 2.92
CA GLU A 166 -6.28 1.56 3.89
C GLU A 166 -5.56 0.23 3.66
N GLY A 167 -5.15 -0.43 4.75
CA GLY A 167 -4.67 -1.81 4.70
C GLY A 167 -5.81 -2.80 4.85
N LEU A 168 -5.84 -3.81 3.99
CA LEU A 168 -6.92 -4.77 3.84
C LEU A 168 -6.39 -6.17 4.20
N GLY A 169 -6.68 -6.57 5.44
CA GLY A 169 -6.25 -7.85 6.01
C GLY A 169 -7.31 -8.94 5.91
N ASP A 170 -8.52 -8.70 6.40
CA ASP A 170 -9.54 -9.75 6.47
C ASP A 170 -10.20 -9.98 5.10
N SER A 171 -10.09 -11.20 4.59
CA SER A 171 -10.93 -11.64 3.49
C SER A 171 -12.38 -11.57 3.97
N GLY A 172 -13.19 -10.69 3.38
CA GLY A 172 -14.63 -10.83 3.45
C GLY A 172 -15.06 -12.17 2.82
N GLU A 173 -16.36 -12.37 2.69
CA GLU A 173 -16.88 -13.58 2.08
C GLU A 173 -16.29 -13.78 0.65
N LYS A 174 -15.78 -14.99 0.38
CA LYS A 174 -15.36 -15.45 -0.97
C LYS A 174 -14.23 -14.63 -1.63
N GLY A 175 -13.29 -14.09 -0.85
CA GLY A 175 -12.11 -13.40 -1.40
C GLY A 175 -12.40 -11.99 -1.91
N ILE A 176 -13.50 -11.39 -1.45
CA ILE A 176 -13.83 -9.98 -1.69
C ILE A 176 -13.40 -9.16 -0.47
N LEU A 177 -12.54 -8.17 -0.69
CA LEU A 177 -12.19 -7.16 0.31
C LEU A 177 -13.00 -5.89 0.03
N THR A 178 -13.32 -5.16 1.10
CA THR A 178 -14.16 -3.95 1.03
C THR A 178 -13.50 -2.83 1.82
N ALA A 179 -13.45 -1.64 1.24
CA ALA A 179 -13.00 -0.42 1.90
C ALA A 179 -14.06 0.68 1.72
N VAL A 180 -14.19 1.57 2.70
CA VAL A 180 -15.06 2.75 2.61
C VAL A 180 -14.20 3.98 2.45
N VAL A 181 -14.26 4.62 1.28
CA VAL A 181 -13.52 5.85 0.99
C VAL A 181 -14.40 7.04 1.36
N ASP A 182 -13.91 7.88 2.26
CA ASP A 182 -14.73 8.94 2.85
C ASP A 182 -14.59 10.30 2.15
N LYS A 183 -15.73 10.83 1.70
CA LYS A 183 -16.04 12.25 1.44
C LYS A 183 -14.99 13.06 0.68
N LEU A 184 -14.38 12.47 -0.35
CA LEU A 184 -13.40 13.16 -1.19
C LEU A 184 -14.04 14.33 -1.98
N PRO A 185 -13.29 15.44 -2.21
CA PRO A 185 -13.78 16.59 -2.98
C PRO A 185 -13.89 16.28 -4.48
N PRO A 186 -14.55 17.14 -5.29
CA PRO A 186 -14.65 16.95 -6.73
C PRO A 186 -13.30 16.81 -7.43
N GLY A 187 -13.24 15.95 -8.44
CA GLY A 187 -12.05 15.74 -9.26
C GLY A 187 -11.91 14.32 -9.81
N ILE A 188 -10.83 14.09 -10.54
CA ILE A 188 -10.49 12.77 -11.08
C ILE A 188 -9.56 12.06 -10.11
N TYR A 189 -9.85 10.80 -9.81
CA TYR A 189 -9.08 9.97 -8.89
C TYR A 189 -8.63 8.69 -9.55
N ARG A 190 -7.41 8.25 -9.21
CA ARG A 190 -6.90 6.91 -9.45
C ARG A 190 -7.08 6.09 -8.18
N ILE A 191 -7.69 4.92 -8.30
CA ILE A 191 -7.83 3.95 -7.21
C ILE A 191 -7.03 2.72 -7.62
N CYS A 192 -6.05 2.33 -6.82
CA CYS A 192 -5.20 1.18 -7.09
C CYS A 192 -5.12 0.25 -5.88
N THR A 193 -5.04 -1.05 -6.14
CA THR A 193 -4.59 -2.02 -5.15
C THR A 193 -3.06 -1.98 -5.04
N ILE A 194 -2.54 -2.40 -3.88
CA ILE A 194 -1.12 -2.67 -3.68
C ILE A 194 -1.00 -4.04 -3.00
N SER A 195 -0.58 -5.03 -3.77
CA SER A 195 -0.43 -6.40 -3.29
C SER A 195 0.89 -6.54 -2.56
N ALA A 196 0.81 -6.96 -1.30
CA ALA A 196 1.97 -7.06 -0.43
C ALA A 196 2.04 -8.45 0.20
N SER A 197 3.25 -8.95 0.34
CA SER A 197 3.50 -10.17 1.11
C SER A 197 3.40 -9.87 2.61
N PHE A 198 3.47 -10.91 3.45
CA PHE A 198 3.33 -10.80 4.90
C PHE A 198 4.06 -9.60 5.52
N SER A 199 5.30 -9.30 5.14
CA SER A 199 6.05 -8.17 5.73
C SER A 199 6.16 -6.94 4.83
N HIS A 200 5.15 -6.68 4.02
CA HIS A 200 4.99 -5.45 3.22
C HIS A 200 5.90 -5.32 1.98
N GLN A 201 6.76 -6.29 1.68
CA GLN A 201 7.49 -6.27 0.41
C GLN A 201 6.55 -6.56 -0.76
N PRO A 202 6.79 -5.95 -1.94
CA PRO A 202 6.08 -6.28 -3.16
C PRO A 202 6.15 -7.78 -3.46
N LEU A 203 5.09 -8.31 -4.06
CA LEU A 203 5.02 -9.73 -4.39
C LEU A 203 6.03 -10.09 -5.49
N VAL A 204 6.86 -11.11 -5.24
CA VAL A 204 7.86 -11.62 -6.19
C VAL A 204 7.29 -12.81 -6.96
N MET A 205 7.39 -12.77 -8.29
CA MET A 205 6.75 -13.71 -9.23
C MET A 205 7.77 -14.49 -10.06
N PRO A 206 7.42 -15.70 -10.55
CA PRO A 206 8.33 -16.59 -11.27
C PRO A 206 8.72 -16.14 -12.69
N GLU A 207 7.96 -15.22 -13.29
CA GLU A 207 8.13 -14.86 -14.70
C GLU A 207 8.01 -13.35 -14.91
N ALA A 208 8.89 -12.77 -15.73
CA ALA A 208 8.82 -11.35 -16.10
C ALA A 208 7.64 -11.06 -17.04
N LYS A 209 7.33 -11.96 -17.97
CA LYS A 209 6.24 -11.82 -18.95
C LYS A 209 4.92 -12.31 -18.37
N ARG A 210 4.26 -11.48 -17.56
CA ARG A 210 3.00 -11.78 -16.87
C ARG A 210 2.08 -10.55 -16.78
N GLY A 211 0.83 -10.75 -16.39
CA GLY A 211 -0.05 -9.65 -15.99
C GLY A 211 0.37 -9.02 -14.66
N SER A 212 -0.13 -7.80 -14.41
CA SER A 212 0.04 -7.12 -13.11
C SER A 212 -0.70 -7.89 -12.01
N GLN A 213 -0.12 -7.94 -10.82
CA GLN A 213 -0.81 -8.44 -9.62
C GLN A 213 -1.89 -7.45 -9.15
N ASP A 214 -1.65 -6.16 -9.40
CA ASP A 214 -2.50 -5.05 -8.97
C ASP A 214 -3.39 -4.51 -10.08
N ASP A 215 -4.55 -4.01 -9.68
CA ASP A 215 -5.51 -3.33 -10.54
C ASP A 215 -5.60 -1.83 -10.21
N CYS A 216 -5.89 -1.02 -11.23
CA CYS A 216 -6.04 0.41 -11.10
C CYS A 216 -7.18 0.92 -11.99
N ILE A 217 -8.14 1.59 -11.37
CA ILE A 217 -9.23 2.27 -12.07
C ILE A 217 -9.12 3.79 -11.93
N ARG A 218 -9.84 4.51 -12.78
CA ARG A 218 -10.05 5.96 -12.65
C ARG A 218 -11.53 6.26 -12.47
N ILE A 219 -11.85 7.21 -11.61
CA ILE A 219 -13.22 7.70 -11.38
C ILE A 219 -13.25 9.22 -11.37
N THR A 220 -14.44 9.78 -11.56
CA THR A 220 -14.72 11.21 -11.40
C THR A 220 -15.64 11.42 -10.21
N LEU A 221 -15.34 12.40 -9.36
CA LEU A 221 -16.23 12.88 -8.31
C LEU A 221 -16.78 14.26 -8.70
N GLU A 222 -18.11 14.41 -8.67
CA GLU A 222 -18.84 15.64 -9.03
C GLU A 222 -19.84 16.06 -7.94
#